data_AF-A0A561BMF9-F1
#
_entry.id   AF-A0A561BMF9-F1
#
_cell.length_a   1.000
_cell.length_b   1.000
_cell.length_c   1.000
_cell.angle_alpha   90.00
_cell.angle_beta   90.00
_cell.angle_gamma   90.00
#
_symmetry.space_group_name_H-M   'P 1'
#
loop_
_entity.id
_entity.type
_entity.pdbx_description
1 polymer ?
#
loop_
_entity_poly.entity_id
_entity_poly.type
_entity_poly.pdbx_seq_one_letter_code
_entity_poly.pdbx_strand_id
1 'polypeptide(L)' 'MADLRLQQGKRIPGGRTGAPVQQGHAMRRVTLACGHVQRDRIAHAGDHVWCEADCSDWVRVVSVDE' A
#
# COMPACT_ATOMS: atom_id res chain seq x y z
N MET A 1 15.36 36.24 1.81
CA MET A 1 14.84 35.29 2.81
C MET A 1 13.32 35.38 2.76
N ALA A 2 12.64 34.35 2.24
CA ALA A 2 11.20 34.39 1.98
C ALA A 2 10.39 33.79 3.14
N ASP A 3 9.32 34.50 3.47
CA ASP A 3 8.46 34.41 4.67
C ASP A 3 7.55 33.15 4.65
N LEU A 4 7.63 32.31 5.68
CA LEU A 4 6.92 31.03 5.85
C LEU A 4 5.51 31.21 6.46
N ARG A 5 4.68 32.11 5.94
CA ARG A 5 3.36 32.45 6.51
C ARG A 5 2.13 31.88 5.78
N LEU A 6 2.26 30.75 5.07
CA LEU A 6 1.15 30.17 4.30
C LEU A 6 0.96 28.64 4.51
N GLN A 7 0.86 28.16 5.75
CA GLN A 7 0.51 26.75 6.03
C GLN A 7 -0.53 26.53 7.14
N GLN A 8 -1.43 27.47 7.41
CA GLN A 8 -2.50 27.31 8.41
C GLN A 8 -3.91 27.23 7.80
N GLY A 9 -4.10 26.44 6.74
CA GLY A 9 -5.36 26.46 5.99
C GLY A 9 -5.96 25.12 5.55
N LYS A 10 -5.29 23.98 5.74
CA LYS A 10 -5.86 22.68 5.40
C LYS A 10 -6.20 21.91 6.66
N ARG A 11 -7.42 22.14 7.17
CA ARG A 11 -8.06 21.30 8.20
C ARG A 11 -8.14 19.87 7.66
N ILE A 12 -7.22 19.02 8.11
CA ILE A 12 -7.27 17.57 7.86
C ILE A 12 -8.48 17.06 8.66
N PRO A 13 -9.53 16.52 8.03
CA PRO A 13 -10.70 16.02 8.75
C PRO A 13 -10.27 14.91 9.71
N GLY A 14 -10.45 15.17 11.01
CA GLY A 14 -10.12 14.21 12.06
C GLY A 14 -10.94 12.93 11.88
N GLY A 15 -10.27 11.81 11.67
CA GLY A 15 -10.91 10.49 11.58
C GLY A 15 -10.37 9.56 10.50
N ARG A 16 -9.46 10.00 9.61
CA ARG A 16 -8.79 9.12 8.64
C ARG A 16 -7.27 9.16 8.79
N THR A 17 -6.76 8.11 9.43
CA THR A 17 -5.48 7.41 9.15
C THR A 17 -4.27 8.31 8.83
N GLY A 18 -3.61 8.78 9.88
CA GLY A 18 -2.38 9.57 9.80
C GLY A 18 -1.19 8.93 10.53
N ALA A 19 -1.14 7.60 10.65
CA ALA A 19 0.16 6.98 10.88
C ALA A 19 0.95 7.19 9.57
N PRO A 20 2.08 7.92 9.56
CA PRO A 20 2.94 7.94 8.39
C PRO A 20 3.27 6.48 8.08
N VAL A 21 2.84 5.98 6.91
CA VAL A 21 3.29 4.67 6.42
C VAL A 21 4.80 4.72 6.46
N GLN A 22 5.40 3.93 7.34
CA GLN A 22 6.85 3.86 7.47
C GLN A 22 7.39 3.52 6.08
N GLN A 23 8.14 4.43 5.47
CA GLN A 23 8.63 4.30 4.09
C GLN A 23 9.62 3.13 3.88
N GLY A 24 9.78 2.25 4.87
CA GLY A 24 10.82 1.22 4.93
C GLY A 24 10.31 -0.21 5.04
N HIS A 25 9.05 -0.51 4.68
CA HIS A 25 8.67 -1.92 4.51
C HIS A 25 9.45 -2.49 3.32
N ALA A 26 10.26 -3.52 3.56
CA ALA A 26 10.97 -4.25 2.52
C ALA A 26 9.96 -4.74 1.46
N MET A 27 10.36 -4.75 0.19
CA MET A 27 9.51 -5.34 -0.85
C MET A 27 9.43 -6.84 -0.63
N ARG A 28 8.25 -7.31 -0.23
CA ARG A 28 7.97 -8.73 -0.01
C ARG A 28 7.44 -9.35 -1.29
N ARG A 29 7.73 -10.63 -1.52
CA ARG A 29 7.12 -11.37 -2.63
C ARG A 29 5.76 -11.88 -2.18
N VAL A 30 4.76 -11.65 -3.00
CA VAL A 30 3.37 -11.94 -2.69
C VAL A 30 2.83 -12.87 -3.76
N THR A 31 2.39 -14.06 -3.35
CA THR A 31 1.77 -15.04 -4.25
C THR A 31 0.26 -14.87 -4.20
N LEU A 32 -0.35 -14.68 -5.37
CA LEU A 32 -1.78 -14.50 -5.53
C LEU A 32 -2.49 -15.82 -5.83
N ALA A 33 -3.79 -15.88 -5.54
CA ALA A 33 -4.62 -17.05 -5.81
C ALA A 33 -4.73 -17.39 -7.30
N CYS A 34 -4.47 -16.42 -8.19
CA CYS A 34 -4.38 -16.64 -9.63
C CYS A 34 -3.05 -17.28 -10.07
N GLY A 35 -2.10 -17.50 -9.15
CA GLY A 35 -0.78 -18.07 -9.43
C GLY A 35 0.29 -17.05 -9.77
N HIS A 36 -0.06 -15.77 -9.96
CA HIS A 36 0.91 -14.71 -10.20
C HIS A 36 1.64 -14.30 -8.92
N VAL A 37 2.89 -13.86 -9.08
CA VAL A 37 3.73 -13.33 -8.01
C VAL A 37 4.00 -11.87 -8.27
N GLN A 38 3.72 -11.00 -7.30
CA GLN A 38 4.05 -9.58 -7.35
C GLN A 38 4.83 -9.14 -6.12
N ARG A 39 5.35 -7.91 -6.13
CA ARG A 39 6.07 -7.34 -5.00
C ARG A 39 5.22 -6.27 -4.34
N ASP A 40 4.91 -6.48 -3.08
CA ASP A 40 4.13 -5.55 -2.28
C ASP A 40 4.83 -5.30 -0.94
N ARG A 41 4.63 -4.12 -0.38
CA ARG A 41 5.23 -3.71 0.89
C ARG A 41 4.29 -3.88 2.07
N ILE A 42 2.98 -3.94 1.81
CA ILE A 42 1.91 -3.85 2.81
C ILE A 42 0.94 -5.04 2.74
N ALA A 43 0.90 -5.79 1.64
CA ALA A 43 -0.03 -6.90 1.48
C ALA A 43 0.30 -8.06 2.43
N HIS A 44 -0.75 -8.64 3.02
CA HIS A 44 -0.69 -9.82 3.88
C HIS A 44 -1.49 -10.98 3.28
N ALA A 45 -1.23 -12.19 3.74
CA ALA A 45 -2.02 -13.36 3.36
C ALA A 45 -3.51 -13.14 3.72
N GLY A 46 -4.38 -13.26 2.71
CA GLY A 46 -5.82 -13.02 2.85
C GLY A 46 -6.32 -11.69 2.30
N ASP A 47 -5.45 -10.70 2.07
CA ASP A 47 -5.84 -9.42 1.46
C ASP A 47 -6.25 -9.59 0.00
N HIS A 48 -7.06 -8.68 -0.53
CA HIS A 48 -7.32 -8.59 -1.97
C HIS A 48 -6.46 -7.47 -2.55
N VAL A 49 -5.59 -7.83 -3.48
CA VAL A 49 -4.74 -6.88 -4.19
C VAL A 49 -5.05 -6.95 -5.68
N TRP A 50 -4.91 -5.82 -6.34
CA TRP A 50 -5.01 -5.79 -7.79
C TRP A 50 -3.85 -6.59 -8.38
N CYS A 51 -4.18 -7.58 -9.21
CA CYS A 51 -3.19 -8.33 -9.95
C CYS A 51 -2.75 -7.52 -11.17
N GLU A 52 -1.50 -7.02 -11.15
CA GLU A 52 -0.93 -6.20 -12.24
C GLU A 52 -0.53 -7.02 -13.49
N ALA A 53 -0.66 -8.35 -13.43
CA ALA A 53 -0.48 -9.23 -14.58
C ALA A 53 -1.74 -9.27 -15.46
N ASP A 54 -1.89 -10.29 -16.30
CA ASP A 54 -2.98 -10.39 -17.28
C ASP A 54 -4.39 -10.58 -16.68
N CYS A 55 -4.50 -10.80 -15.36
CA CYS A 55 -5.80 -11.00 -14.72
C CYS A 55 -6.64 -9.71 -14.69
N SER A 56 -6.01 -8.53 -14.52
CA SER A 56 -6.73 -7.25 -14.39
C SER A 56 -7.92 -7.32 -13.42
N ASP A 57 -7.74 -7.98 -12.27
CA ASP A 57 -8.78 -8.22 -11.28
C ASP A 57 -8.22 -8.17 -9.85
N TRP A 58 -9.11 -8.03 -8.87
CA TRP A 58 -8.77 -8.08 -7.45
C TRP A 58 -8.64 -9.53 -7.00
N VAL A 59 -7.40 -9.95 -6.75
CA VAL A 59 -7.08 -11.33 -6.40
C VAL A 59 -6.64 -11.43 -4.95
N ARG A 60 -7.08 -12.50 -4.28
CA ARG A 60 -6.69 -12.79 -2.91
C ARG A 60 -5.22 -13.22 -2.84
N VAL A 61 -4.49 -12.67 -1.87
CA VAL A 61 -3.14 -13.09 -1.51
C VAL A 61 -3.18 -14.44 -0.80
N VAL A 62 -2.38 -15.39 -1.27
CA VAL A 62 -2.24 -16.73 -0.70
C VAL A 62 -1.09 -16.79 0.29
N SER A 63 0.08 -16.27 -0.11
CA SER A 63 1.28 -16.29 0.74
C SER A 63 2.14 -15.05 0.50
N VAL A 64 2.94 -14.72 1.52
CA VAL A 64 3.91 -13.64 1.49
C VAL A 64 5.25 -14.22 1.93
N ASP A 65 6.29 -13.93 1.16
CA ASP A 65 7.67 -14.36 1.39
C ASP A 65 8.51 -13.11 1.71
N GLU A 66 9.12 -13.10 2.91
CA GLU A 66 9.86 -11.97 3.49
C GLU A 66 11.37 -12.05 3.29
#